data_AF-A0A2I0CRW3-F1
#
_entry.id   AF-A0A2I0CRW3-F1
#
_cell.length_a   1.000
_cell.length_b   1.000
_cell.length_c   1.000
_cell.angle_alpha   90.00
_cell.angle_beta   90.00
_cell.angle_gamma   90.00
#
_symmetry.space_group_name_H-M   'P 1'
#
loop_
_entity.id
_entity.type
_entity.pdbx_description
1 polymer ?
#
loop_
_entity_poly.entity_id
_entity_poly.type
_entity_poly.pdbx_seq_one_letter_code
_entity_poly.pdbx_strand_id
1 'polypeptide(L)'
;MTAITQRPRSIHVEIADTWPRVAVDIEIRVGNKLDDQLVLPCGQVFAFRTQAGCSKPLGRYVMRCREDLDSFVGMLCNGIAASDDGLICVRPAGKGPTDKSRKIRVAATFKGAGQWGDESETRVHTLTAPISQLFEHGGKLFAPRWLIRQTLRKRTGQWPATGGEGEGWFDKRHLWPTFHTFLVEFDARELRKQERGA
;
A
#
# COMPACT_ATOMS: atom_id res chain seq x y z
N MET A 1 -17.55 -17.05 -24.22
CA MET A 1 -16.80 -16.05 -23.43
C MET A 1 -15.54 -16.73 -22.92
N THR A 2 -14.44 -16.60 -23.63
CA THR A 2 -13.15 -17.19 -23.28
C THR A 2 -12.52 -16.37 -22.17
N ALA A 3 -12.43 -16.95 -20.96
CA ALA A 3 -11.64 -16.38 -19.88
C ALA A 3 -10.18 -16.37 -20.35
N ILE A 4 -9.70 -15.21 -20.77
CA ILE A 4 -8.27 -14.99 -20.95
C ILE A 4 -7.68 -15.09 -19.56
N THR A 5 -7.13 -16.25 -19.21
CA THR A 5 -6.28 -16.45 -18.03
C THR A 5 -5.04 -15.58 -18.26
N GLN A 6 -5.12 -14.30 -17.87
CA GLN A 6 -3.95 -13.43 -17.81
C GLN A 6 -2.95 -14.13 -16.89
N ARG A 7 -1.80 -14.52 -17.46
CA ARG A 7 -0.73 -15.14 -16.69
C ARG A 7 -0.37 -14.21 -15.52
N PRO A 8 -0.16 -14.78 -14.31
CA PRO A 8 0.34 -13.99 -13.19
C PRO A 8 1.64 -13.31 -13.62
N ARG A 9 1.72 -12.02 -13.31
CA ARG A 9 2.88 -11.20 -13.62
C ARG A 9 3.82 -11.28 -12.43
N SER A 10 5.12 -11.40 -12.64
CA SER A 10 6.09 -11.47 -11.55
C SER A 10 7.08 -10.32 -11.57
N ILE A 11 7.51 -9.93 -10.38
CA ILE A 11 8.67 -9.09 -10.12
C ILE A 11 9.74 -9.99 -9.54
N HIS A 12 10.83 -10.17 -10.28
CA HIS A 12 12.01 -10.87 -9.80
C HIS A 12 12.98 -9.84 -9.23
N VAL A 13 13.32 -9.95 -7.95
CA VAL A 13 14.27 -9.08 -7.28
C VAL A 13 15.47 -9.90 -6.89
N GLU A 14 16.69 -9.49 -7.23
CA GLU A 14 17.93 -10.19 -6.87
C GLU A 14 19.02 -9.22 -6.43
N ILE A 15 20.01 -9.73 -5.69
CA ILE A 15 21.21 -8.97 -5.34
C ILE A 15 22.27 -9.17 -6.43
N ALA A 16 22.90 -8.08 -6.87
CA ALA A 16 24.00 -8.11 -7.81
C ALA A 16 25.17 -8.92 -7.25
N ASP A 17 25.79 -9.77 -8.06
CA ASP A 17 27.08 -10.40 -7.78
C ASP A 17 27.14 -11.28 -6.51
N THR A 18 26.02 -11.90 -6.11
CA THR A 18 25.99 -12.93 -5.04
C THR A 18 26.09 -14.35 -5.61
N TRP A 19 26.89 -15.21 -4.96
CA TRP A 19 26.88 -16.66 -5.13
C TRP A 19 26.80 -17.38 -3.77
N PRO A 20 25.76 -18.21 -3.52
CA PRO A 20 24.59 -18.44 -4.36
C PRO A 20 23.76 -17.16 -4.58
N ARG A 21 22.97 -17.13 -5.67
CA ARG A 21 22.11 -15.98 -5.97
C ARG A 21 21.05 -15.80 -4.88
N VAL A 22 21.02 -14.61 -4.29
CA VAL A 22 19.98 -14.21 -3.34
C VAL A 22 18.89 -13.47 -4.12
N ALA A 23 17.70 -14.06 -4.20
CA ALA A 23 16.58 -13.52 -4.96
C ALA A 23 15.23 -13.75 -4.26
N VAL A 24 14.25 -12.90 -4.59
CA VAL A 24 12.88 -12.93 -4.12
C VAL A 24 11.95 -12.66 -5.30
N ASP A 25 10.96 -13.53 -5.47
CA ASP A 25 9.90 -13.37 -6.49
C ASP A 25 8.61 -12.87 -5.85
N ILE A 26 8.08 -11.77 -6.36
CA ILE A 26 6.82 -11.17 -5.92
C ILE A 26 5.82 -11.30 -7.06
N GLU A 27 4.62 -11.78 -6.77
CA GLU A 27 3.58 -11.99 -7.77
C GLU A 27 2.61 -10.79 -7.78
N ILE A 28 2.25 -10.31 -8.96
CA ILE A 28 1.16 -9.38 -9.19
C ILE A 28 0.01 -10.16 -9.85
N ARG A 29 -1.07 -10.32 -9.10
CA ARG A 29 -2.33 -10.89 -9.57
C ARG A 29 -3.29 -9.79 -9.99
N VAL A 30 -4.12 -10.11 -10.96
CA VAL A 30 -5.23 -9.24 -11.36
C VAL A 30 -6.23 -9.19 -10.21
N GLY A 31 -6.47 -8.00 -9.67
CA GLY A 31 -7.42 -7.78 -8.60
C GLY A 31 -8.77 -7.27 -9.13
N ASN A 32 -9.36 -6.32 -8.42
CA ASN A 32 -10.63 -5.71 -8.82
C ASN A 32 -10.41 -4.65 -9.91
N LYS A 33 -11.48 -3.94 -10.34
CA LYS A 33 -11.38 -2.92 -11.40
C LYS A 33 -10.40 -1.76 -11.10
N LEU A 34 -10.03 -1.55 -9.83
CA LEU A 34 -9.25 -0.41 -9.37
C LEU A 34 -7.85 -0.79 -8.91
N ASP A 35 -7.67 -1.99 -8.35
CA ASP A 35 -6.45 -2.42 -7.70
C ASP A 35 -6.07 -3.84 -8.15
N ASP A 36 -4.78 -4.05 -8.42
CA ASP A 36 -4.18 -5.37 -8.49
C ASP A 36 -3.93 -5.92 -7.08
N GLN A 37 -3.41 -7.15 -7.00
CA GLN A 37 -2.93 -7.75 -5.76
C GLN A 37 -1.43 -8.03 -5.84
N LEU A 38 -0.67 -7.46 -4.92
CA LEU A 38 0.73 -7.79 -4.68
C LEU A 38 0.80 -8.94 -3.68
N VAL A 39 1.31 -10.09 -4.11
CA VAL A 39 1.44 -11.31 -3.31
C VAL A 39 2.92 -11.53 -3.01
N LEU A 40 3.25 -11.44 -1.73
CA LEU A 40 4.60 -11.66 -1.21
C LEU A 40 4.88 -13.17 -1.07
N PRO A 41 6.15 -13.61 -1.12
CA PRO A 41 6.52 -15.02 -0.93
C PRO A 41 6.05 -15.62 0.40
N CYS A 42 5.91 -14.80 1.44
CA CYS A 42 5.39 -15.20 2.74
C CYS A 42 3.87 -15.45 2.77
N GLY A 43 3.19 -15.30 1.62
CA GLY A 43 1.74 -15.47 1.49
C GLY A 43 0.92 -14.24 1.85
N GLN A 44 1.55 -13.15 2.31
CA GLN A 44 0.86 -11.89 2.53
C GLN A 44 0.42 -11.27 1.21
N VAL A 45 -0.80 -10.71 1.20
CA VAL A 45 -1.41 -10.11 0.01
C VAL A 45 -1.83 -8.69 0.32
N PHE A 46 -1.48 -7.75 -0.55
CA PHE A 46 -1.88 -6.36 -0.46
C PHE A 46 -2.54 -5.90 -1.76
N ALA A 47 -3.57 -5.08 -1.67
CA ALA A 47 -4.06 -4.31 -2.80
C ALA A 47 -2.92 -3.40 -3.30
N PHE A 48 -2.75 -3.31 -4.61
CA PHE A 48 -1.64 -2.60 -5.23
C PHE A 48 -2.12 -1.78 -6.42
N ARG A 49 -1.80 -0.48 -6.41
CA ARG A 49 -2.16 0.44 -7.47
C ARG A 49 -0.93 1.17 -7.95
N THR A 50 -0.66 1.12 -9.26
CA THR A 50 0.31 2.02 -9.85
C THR A 50 -0.23 3.43 -10.00
N GLN A 51 0.61 4.41 -9.72
CA GLN A 51 0.28 5.81 -9.96
C GLN A 51 -0.01 6.05 -11.46
N ALA A 52 -0.88 7.02 -11.75
CA ALA A 52 -1.23 7.38 -13.11
C ALA A 52 0.03 7.83 -13.88
N GLY A 53 0.25 7.26 -15.07
CA GLY A 53 1.44 7.52 -15.88
C GLY A 53 2.64 6.61 -15.58
N CYS A 54 2.59 5.79 -14.52
CA CYS A 54 3.63 4.80 -14.22
C CYS A 54 3.26 3.41 -14.73
N SER A 55 4.23 2.73 -15.35
CA SER A 55 4.14 1.30 -15.66
C SER A 55 4.10 0.48 -14.37
N LYS A 56 3.36 -0.63 -14.38
CA LYS A 56 3.45 -1.65 -13.31
C LYS A 56 4.90 -2.10 -13.18
N PRO A 57 5.46 -2.17 -11.95
CA PRO A 57 6.77 -2.75 -11.76
C PRO A 57 6.70 -4.21 -12.21
N LEU A 58 7.40 -4.53 -13.29
CA LEU A 58 7.36 -5.83 -13.95
C LEU A 58 8.76 -6.20 -14.39
N GLY A 59 9.09 -7.49 -14.28
CA GLY A 59 10.37 -8.01 -14.74
C GLY A 59 11.41 -8.07 -13.63
N ARG A 60 12.67 -7.88 -14.01
CA ARG A 60 13.84 -8.15 -13.17
C ARG A 60 14.44 -6.87 -12.60
N TYR A 61 14.60 -6.83 -11.29
CA TYR A 61 15.27 -5.78 -10.54
C TYR A 61 16.52 -6.32 -9.88
N VAL A 62 17.64 -5.64 -10.09
CA VAL A 62 18.94 -6.03 -9.55
C VAL A 62 19.38 -4.97 -8.54
N MET A 63 19.51 -5.37 -7.29
CA MET A 63 19.87 -4.51 -6.16
C MET A 63 21.38 -4.60 -5.93
N ARG A 64 22.09 -3.46 -6.02
CA ARG A 64 23.54 -3.40 -5.79
C ARG A 64 23.87 -3.02 -4.37
N CYS A 65 23.04 -2.18 -3.77
CA CYS A 65 23.20 -1.69 -2.41
C CYS A 65 21.86 -1.64 -1.66
N ARG A 66 21.95 -1.26 -0.38
CA ARG A 66 20.78 -1.13 0.50
C ARG A 66 19.85 -0.01 0.04
N GLU A 67 20.39 1.07 -0.51
CA GLU A 67 19.63 2.20 -1.03
C GLU A 67 18.74 1.81 -2.22
N ASP A 68 19.20 0.90 -3.09
CA ASP A 68 18.39 0.36 -4.18
C ASP A 68 17.17 -0.39 -3.61
N LEU A 69 17.41 -1.21 -2.58
CA LEU A 69 16.35 -1.97 -1.91
C LEU A 69 15.37 -1.04 -1.18
N ASP A 70 15.86 -0.03 -0.45
CA ASP A 70 15.03 0.98 0.21
C ASP A 70 14.16 1.73 -0.81
N SER A 71 14.73 2.11 -1.96
CA SER A 71 14.00 2.77 -3.04
C SER A 71 12.92 1.88 -3.64
N PHE A 72 13.24 0.60 -3.86
CA PHE A 72 12.29 -0.39 -4.37
C PHE A 72 11.13 -0.64 -3.38
N VAL A 73 11.44 -0.82 -2.09
CA VAL A 73 10.43 -0.96 -1.03
C VAL A 73 9.58 0.31 -0.93
N GLY A 74 10.17 1.49 -1.06
CA GLY A 74 9.45 2.76 -1.10
C GLY A 74 8.44 2.83 -2.25
N MET A 75 8.83 2.40 -3.45
CA MET A 75 7.94 2.30 -4.60
C MET A 75 6.77 1.34 -4.33
N LEU A 76 7.03 0.17 -3.75
CA LEU A 76 5.96 -0.77 -3.38
C LEU A 76 5.02 -0.17 -2.33
N CYS A 77 5.57 0.48 -1.30
CA CYS A 77 4.78 1.14 -0.26
C CYS A 77 3.88 2.22 -0.85
N ASN A 78 4.38 3.04 -1.78
CA ASN A 78 3.59 4.07 -2.45
C ASN A 78 2.44 3.45 -3.27
N GLY A 79 2.69 2.31 -3.93
CA GLY A 79 1.65 1.60 -4.67
C GLY A 79 0.56 1.00 -3.79
N ILE A 80 0.92 0.48 -2.60
CA ILE A 80 -0.06 -0.02 -1.62
C ILE A 80 -0.79 1.16 -0.93
N ALA A 81 -0.05 2.22 -0.59
CA ALA A 81 -0.64 3.44 -0.05
C ALA A 81 -1.66 4.09 -1.00
N ALA A 82 -1.49 3.93 -2.31
CA ALA A 82 -2.43 4.38 -3.34
C ALA A 82 -3.63 3.44 -3.57
N SER A 83 -3.61 2.22 -3.03
CA SER A 83 -4.66 1.20 -3.21
C SER A 83 -5.69 1.20 -2.07
N ASP A 84 -6.68 0.31 -2.11
CA ASP A 84 -7.66 0.16 -1.02
C ASP A 84 -7.09 -0.29 0.33
N ASP A 85 -5.87 -0.85 0.35
CA ASP A 85 -5.15 -1.20 1.60
C ASP A 85 -4.36 -0.02 2.19
N GLY A 86 -4.26 1.09 1.47
CA GLY A 86 -3.70 2.32 1.98
C GLY A 86 -4.45 2.83 3.21
N LEU A 87 -3.70 3.31 4.20
CA LEU A 87 -4.23 3.91 5.41
C LEU A 87 -4.42 5.42 5.19
N ILE A 88 -5.59 5.93 5.53
CA ILE A 88 -5.93 7.35 5.42
C ILE A 88 -5.84 7.98 6.80
N CYS A 89 -5.27 9.19 6.89
CA CYS A 89 -5.29 9.96 8.11
C CYS A 89 -6.72 10.40 8.45
N VAL A 90 -7.16 10.12 9.66
CA VAL A 90 -8.51 10.44 10.16
C VAL A 90 -8.42 11.20 11.47
N ARG A 91 -9.44 12.00 11.78
CA ARG A 91 -9.50 12.73 13.06
C ARG A 91 -10.38 11.98 14.05
N PRO A 92 -10.00 11.85 15.32
CA PRO A 92 -10.90 11.31 16.34
C PRO A 92 -12.11 12.23 16.52
N ALA A 93 -13.30 11.64 16.69
CA ALA A 93 -14.57 12.35 16.82
C ALA A 93 -15.38 11.90 18.05
N GLY A 94 -14.74 11.19 18.99
CA GLY A 94 -15.33 10.72 20.25
C GLY A 94 -15.51 9.20 20.32
N LYS A 95 -16.19 8.75 21.39
CA LYS A 95 -16.51 7.33 21.62
C LYS A 95 -17.54 6.83 20.63
N GLY A 96 -17.39 5.57 20.21
CA GLY A 96 -18.40 4.87 19.43
C GLY A 96 -19.59 4.42 20.31
N PRO A 97 -20.59 3.74 19.70
CA PRO A 97 -21.72 3.16 20.44
C PRO A 97 -21.30 2.08 21.44
N THR A 98 -20.17 1.43 21.21
CA THR A 98 -19.60 0.40 22.09
C THR A 98 -18.14 0.72 22.39
N ASP A 99 -17.61 0.19 23.49
CA ASP A 99 -16.20 0.36 23.89
C ASP A 99 -15.20 -0.21 22.87
N LYS A 100 -15.67 -1.06 21.95
CA LYS A 100 -14.86 -1.64 20.86
C LYS A 100 -14.86 -0.79 19.58
N SER A 101 -15.48 0.39 19.62
CA SER A 101 -15.66 1.26 18.47
C SER A 101 -15.34 2.72 18.80
N ARG A 102 -14.88 3.46 17.79
CA ARG A 102 -14.54 4.88 17.90
C ARG A 102 -15.19 5.65 16.77
N LYS A 103 -15.67 6.86 17.07
CA LYS A 103 -16.11 7.79 16.03
C LYS A 103 -14.88 8.47 15.43
N ILE A 104 -14.81 8.51 14.11
CA ILE A 104 -13.77 9.15 13.33
C ILE A 104 -14.40 10.16 12.36
N ARG A 105 -13.71 11.26 12.12
CA ARG A 105 -14.03 12.26 11.10
C ARG A 105 -13.13 12.07 9.91
N VAL A 106 -13.74 12.03 8.73
CA VAL A 106 -13.08 11.80 7.46
C VAL A 106 -13.62 12.78 6.44
N ALA A 107 -12.73 13.52 5.77
CA ALA A 107 -13.07 14.27 4.57
C ALA A 107 -13.05 13.30 3.38
N ALA A 108 -14.10 13.29 2.56
CA ALA A 108 -14.17 12.47 1.37
C ALA A 108 -14.62 13.30 0.19
N THR A 109 -13.95 13.13 -0.94
CA THR A 109 -14.27 13.83 -2.17
C THR A 109 -15.10 12.92 -3.07
N PHE A 110 -16.23 13.43 -3.52
CA PHE A 110 -17.12 12.76 -4.46
C PHE A 110 -17.04 13.47 -5.81
N LYS A 111 -17.15 12.70 -6.90
CA LYS A 111 -17.39 13.31 -8.21
C LYS A 111 -18.78 13.93 -8.20
N GLY A 112 -18.86 15.22 -8.45
CA GLY A 112 -20.09 15.99 -8.53
C GLY A 112 -20.94 15.58 -9.73
N ALA A 113 -22.21 15.98 -9.69
CA ALA A 113 -23.19 15.76 -10.76
C ALA A 113 -23.19 16.88 -11.82
N GLY A 114 -22.11 17.68 -11.89
CA GLY A 114 -21.99 18.76 -12.86
C GLY A 114 -22.07 18.22 -14.30
N GLN A 115 -22.74 18.98 -15.16
CA GLN A 115 -23.04 18.62 -16.56
C GLN A 115 -21.80 18.28 -17.42
N TRP A 116 -20.59 18.59 -16.92
CA TRP A 116 -19.29 18.34 -17.55
C TRP A 116 -18.34 17.44 -16.74
N GLY A 117 -18.74 16.96 -15.55
CA GLY A 117 -17.96 15.97 -14.77
C GLY A 117 -16.77 16.50 -13.95
N ASP A 118 -16.51 17.82 -13.98
CA ASP A 118 -15.32 18.44 -13.35
C ASP A 118 -15.56 18.94 -11.92
N GLU A 119 -16.80 19.02 -11.46
CA GLU A 119 -17.09 19.45 -10.09
C GLU A 119 -16.73 18.31 -9.13
N SER A 120 -15.90 18.60 -8.14
CA SER A 120 -15.61 17.66 -7.05
C SER A 120 -16.08 18.28 -5.74
N GLU A 121 -16.87 17.52 -4.99
CA GLU A 121 -17.41 17.99 -3.72
C GLU A 121 -16.73 17.25 -2.57
N THR A 122 -16.05 18.00 -1.70
CA THR A 122 -15.44 17.45 -0.50
C THR A 122 -16.39 17.62 0.68
N ARG A 123 -16.80 16.50 1.27
CA ARG A 123 -17.71 16.45 2.42
C ARG A 123 -17.01 15.83 3.63
N VAL A 124 -17.28 16.39 4.81
CA VAL A 124 -16.79 15.82 6.07
C VAL A 124 -17.85 14.89 6.66
N HIS A 125 -17.47 13.64 6.88
CA HIS A 125 -18.33 12.62 7.46
C HIS A 125 -17.80 12.17 8.81
N THR A 126 -18.72 11.96 9.76
CA THR A 126 -18.43 11.22 10.99
C THR A 126 -18.87 9.77 10.80
N LEU A 127 -17.94 8.83 10.96
CA LEU A 127 -18.12 7.39 10.82
C LEU A 127 -17.79 6.69 12.15
N THR A 128 -18.36 5.51 12.36
CA THR A 128 -17.98 4.63 13.47
C THR A 128 -17.11 3.51 12.93
N ALA A 129 -15.92 3.34 13.48
CA ALA A 129 -14.97 2.29 13.09
C ALA A 129 -14.61 1.40 14.30
N PRO A 130 -14.39 0.09 14.10
CA PRO A 130 -13.81 -0.79 15.12
C PRO A 130 -12.40 -0.31 15.51
N ILE A 131 -12.10 -0.28 16.81
CA ILE A 131 -10.77 0.16 17.29
C ILE A 131 -9.66 -0.74 16.75
N SER A 132 -9.91 -2.05 16.59
CA SER A 132 -8.96 -3.01 16.04
C SER A 132 -8.56 -2.75 14.58
N GLN A 133 -9.27 -1.88 13.88
CA GLN A 133 -8.99 -1.47 12.50
C GLN A 133 -8.41 -0.07 12.41
N LEU A 134 -8.14 0.59 13.54
CA LEU A 134 -7.53 1.91 13.60
C LEU A 134 -6.07 1.79 14.03
N PHE A 135 -5.22 2.61 13.42
CA PHE A 135 -3.77 2.59 13.64
C PHE A 135 -3.30 3.95 14.12
N GLU A 136 -2.56 4.01 15.21
CA GLU A 136 -1.93 5.24 15.67
C GLU A 136 -0.44 5.22 15.28
N HIS A 137 0.00 6.26 14.57
CA HIS A 137 1.39 6.41 14.14
C HIS A 137 1.78 7.88 14.10
N GLY A 138 2.92 8.24 14.71
CA GLY A 138 3.39 9.63 14.75
C GLY A 138 2.38 10.62 15.34
N GLY A 139 1.59 10.19 16.34
CA GLY A 139 0.53 11.00 16.95
C GLY A 139 -0.72 11.23 16.08
N LYS A 140 -0.79 10.62 14.89
CA LYS A 140 -1.95 10.68 14.00
C LYS A 140 -2.70 9.35 14.01
N LEU A 141 -4.01 9.43 13.81
CA LEU A 141 -4.89 8.26 13.72
C LEU A 141 -5.14 7.94 12.25
N PHE A 142 -5.10 6.67 11.91
CA PHE A 142 -5.28 6.18 10.56
C PHE A 142 -6.34 5.09 10.49
N ALA A 143 -7.02 5.00 9.36
CA ALA A 143 -7.99 3.94 9.07
C ALA A 143 -7.81 3.42 7.64
N PRO A 144 -8.07 2.12 7.38
CA PRO A 144 -8.01 1.56 6.04
C PRO A 144 -8.96 2.25 5.06
N ARG A 145 -8.46 2.51 3.84
CA ARG A 145 -9.25 3.14 2.78
C ARG A 145 -10.47 2.33 2.41
N TRP A 146 -10.36 1.01 2.28
CA TRP A 146 -11.50 0.15 1.98
C TRP A 146 -12.64 0.33 3.01
N LEU A 147 -12.30 0.46 4.31
CA LEU A 147 -13.30 0.61 5.38
C LEU A 147 -14.08 1.91 5.23
N ILE A 148 -13.38 3.01 5.00
CA ILE A 148 -13.97 4.33 4.76
C ILE A 148 -14.85 4.30 3.51
N ARG A 149 -14.30 3.81 2.39
CA ARG A 149 -15.01 3.77 1.09
C ARG A 149 -16.28 2.94 1.16
N GLN A 150 -16.22 1.76 1.76
CA GLN A 150 -17.38 0.89 1.93
C GLN A 150 -18.43 1.53 2.83
N THR A 151 -18.01 2.14 3.95
CA THR A 151 -18.94 2.77 4.89
C THR A 151 -19.65 3.97 4.25
N LEU A 152 -18.93 4.81 3.52
CA LEU A 152 -19.50 5.94 2.80
C LEU A 152 -20.44 5.49 1.68
N ARG A 153 -20.04 4.50 0.87
CA ARG A 153 -20.90 3.94 -0.18
C ARG A 153 -22.23 3.46 0.37
N LYS A 154 -22.22 2.72 1.49
CA LYS A 154 -23.45 2.23 2.13
C LYS A 154 -24.36 3.37 2.61
N ARG A 155 -23.77 4.50 3.02
CA ARG A 155 -24.51 5.66 3.56
C ARG A 155 -25.03 6.61 2.49
N THR A 156 -24.24 6.90 1.46
CA THR A 156 -24.53 7.94 0.45
C THR A 156 -24.96 7.36 -0.89
N GLY A 157 -24.80 6.05 -1.11
CA GLY A 157 -25.01 5.40 -2.40
C GLY A 157 -23.89 5.65 -3.43
N GLN A 158 -22.90 6.49 -3.11
CA GLN A 158 -21.84 6.92 -4.02
C GLN A 158 -20.46 6.44 -3.56
N TRP A 159 -19.62 6.07 -4.51
CA TRP A 159 -18.21 5.80 -4.23
C TRP A 159 -17.44 7.12 -4.11
N PRO A 160 -16.71 7.37 -3.03
CA PRO A 160 -15.79 8.51 -2.98
C PRO A 160 -14.65 8.29 -3.99
N ALA A 161 -14.28 9.36 -4.70
CA ALA A 161 -13.20 9.38 -5.68
C ALA A 161 -11.83 9.29 -5.00
N THR A 162 -11.70 10.01 -3.89
CA THR A 162 -10.60 9.95 -2.94
C THR A 162 -11.21 9.87 -1.55
N GLY A 163 -10.99 8.76 -0.85
CA GLY A 163 -11.23 8.72 0.58
C GLY A 163 -10.08 9.48 1.24
N GLY A 164 -10.36 10.59 1.91
CA GLY A 164 -9.40 11.29 2.77
C GLY A 164 -8.60 12.41 2.13
N GLU A 165 -8.52 13.54 2.84
CA GLU A 165 -7.42 14.50 2.73
C GLU A 165 -6.08 13.76 2.86
N GLY A 166 -5.33 13.64 1.76
CA GLY A 166 -3.93 13.25 1.76
C GLY A 166 -3.59 11.96 1.00
N GLU A 167 -2.31 11.88 0.61
CA GLU A 167 -1.69 10.65 0.16
C GLU A 167 -1.88 9.56 1.22
N GLY A 168 -2.27 8.36 0.78
CA GLY A 168 -2.36 7.24 1.71
C GLY A 168 -1.01 6.96 2.36
N TRP A 169 -1.04 6.34 3.51
CA TRP A 169 0.14 5.84 4.20
C TRP A 169 0.11 4.32 4.20
N PHE A 170 1.27 3.68 4.18
CA PHE A 170 1.39 2.25 4.38
C PHE A 170 2.62 1.98 5.25
N ASP A 171 2.49 1.05 6.19
CA ASP A 171 3.59 0.72 7.09
C ASP A 171 4.58 -0.23 6.40
N LYS A 172 5.73 0.33 6.00
CA LYS A 172 6.81 -0.42 5.35
C LYS A 172 7.29 -1.64 6.16
N ARG A 173 7.06 -1.67 7.47
CA ARG A 173 7.40 -2.83 8.33
C ARG A 173 6.70 -4.11 7.87
N HIS A 174 5.59 -4.02 7.14
CA HIS A 174 4.94 -5.19 6.56
C HIS A 174 5.67 -5.76 5.33
N LEU A 175 6.51 -4.99 4.63
CA LEU A 175 7.26 -5.49 3.47
C LEU A 175 8.64 -6.01 3.84
N TRP A 176 9.28 -5.44 4.86
CA TRP A 176 10.65 -5.80 5.25
C TRP A 176 10.90 -7.29 5.52
N PRO A 177 9.98 -8.07 6.11
CA PRO A 177 10.18 -9.51 6.29
C PRO A 177 10.47 -10.25 4.98
N THR A 178 9.90 -9.80 3.86
CA THR A 178 10.14 -10.37 2.53
C THR A 178 11.58 -10.20 2.06
N PHE A 179 12.27 -9.16 2.52
CA PHE A 179 13.63 -8.82 2.10
C PHE A 179 14.67 -9.07 3.19
N HIS A 180 14.33 -9.82 4.24
CA HIS A 180 15.24 -10.08 5.36
C HIS A 180 16.60 -10.64 4.90
N THR A 181 16.60 -11.62 3.99
CA THR A 181 17.83 -12.21 3.45
C THR A 181 18.69 -11.18 2.71
N PHE A 182 18.07 -10.16 2.11
CA PHE A 182 18.81 -9.10 1.42
C PHE A 182 19.51 -8.18 2.41
N LEU A 183 18.83 -7.82 3.49
CA LEU A 183 19.42 -7.01 4.56
C LEU A 183 20.66 -7.70 5.15
N VAL A 184 20.54 -9.00 5.44
CA VAL A 184 21.66 -9.81 5.95
C VAL A 184 22.86 -9.80 4.99
N GLU A 185 22.63 -9.99 3.69
CA GLU A 185 23.72 -9.99 2.70
C GLU A 185 24.36 -8.61 2.54
N PHE A 186 23.57 -7.52 2.55
CA PHE A 186 24.12 -6.17 2.49
C PHE A 186 24.96 -5.83 3.72
N ASP A 187 24.49 -6.19 4.92
CA ASP A 187 25.25 -5.98 6.15
C ASP A 187 26.57 -6.79 6.12
N ALA A 188 26.55 -8.04 5.62
CA ALA A 188 27.74 -8.87 5.44
C ALA A 188 28.72 -8.32 4.38
N ARG A 189 28.23 -7.61 3.35
CA ARG A 189 29.08 -6.93 2.37
C ARG A 189 29.81 -5.74 2.98
N GLU A 190 29.11 -4.94 3.77
CA GLU A 190 29.72 -3.78 4.43
C GLU A 190 30.79 -4.19 5.45
N LEU A 191 30.56 -5.26 6.22
CA LEU A 191 31.57 -5.83 7.11
C LEU A 191 32.83 -6.28 6.33
N ARG A 192 32.65 -7.03 5.23
CA ARG A 192 33.77 -7.46 4.37
C ARG A 192 34.54 -6.28 3.76
N LYS A 193 33.88 -5.15 3.47
CA LYS A 193 34.56 -3.94 3.00
C LYS A 193 35.39 -3.30 4.11
N GLN A 194 34.86 -3.24 5.33
CA GLN A 194 35.57 -2.71 6.49
C GLN A 194 36.81 -3.53 6.82
N GLU A 195 36.72 -4.87 6.77
CA GLU A 195 37.85 -5.78 7.02
C GLU A 195 38.92 -5.73 5.93
N ARG A 196 38.56 -5.39 4.68
CA ARG A 196 39.52 -5.25 3.57
C ARG A 196 40.14 -3.86 3.46
N GLY A 197 39.51 -2.87 4.10
CA GLY A 197 40.00 -1.49 4.16
C GLY A 197 40.80 -1.17 5.42
N ALA A 198 40.88 -2.11 6.38
CA ALA A 198 41.76 -2.11 7.55
C ALA A 198 43.02 -2.93 7.27
#